data_AF-X1F8B1-F1
#
_entry.id   AF-X1F8B1-F1
#
_cell.length_a   1.000
_cell.length_b   1.000
_cell.length_c   1.000
_cell.angle_alpha   90.00
_cell.angle_beta   90.00
_cell.angle_gamma   90.00
#
_symmetry.space_group_name_H-M   'P 1'
#
loop_
_entity.id
_entity.type
_entity.pdbx_description
1 polymer ?
#
loop_
_entity_poly.entity_id
_entity_poly.type
_entity_poly.pdbx_seq_one_letter_code
_entity_poly.pdbx_strand_id
1 'polypeptide(L)'
;TSGEGGAIICNDDFLAEEIYSISDCGRKIRDYFYAHYRYGTNYRMSEFLAAILRTQLKKFPAQHKLRNENAKYLNEKLVSIDGISIMEPTPGSEELGYYYYPIVFDPSYFGNITKADFYKKLNEAGIPTEDCYPPLHTLT
;
A
#
# COMPACT_ATOMS: atom_id res chain seq x y z
N THR A 1 5.89 -7.86 -4.20
CA THR A 1 6.85 -6.75 -4.04
C THR A 1 8.21 -7.21 -4.56
N SER A 2 9.18 -6.31 -4.72
CA SER A 2 10.59 -6.66 -5.08
C SER A 2 11.54 -6.60 -3.88
N GLY A 3 11.03 -6.63 -2.65
CA GLY A 3 11.77 -6.19 -1.46
C GLY A 3 11.60 -4.68 -1.32
N GLU A 4 12.41 -3.92 -2.06
CA GLU A 4 12.32 -2.45 -2.17
C GLU A 4 11.98 -2.03 -3.61
N GLY A 5 11.52 -0.79 -3.77
CA GLY A 5 11.29 -0.18 -5.09
C GLY A 5 10.21 0.90 -5.07
N GLY A 6 10.20 1.72 -6.13
CA GLY A 6 9.20 2.77 -6.33
C GLY A 6 8.80 2.86 -7.80
N ALA A 7 7.63 3.46 -8.03
CA ALA A 7 7.15 3.78 -9.36
C ALA A 7 6.49 5.16 -9.32
N ILE A 8 6.59 5.89 -10.42
CA ILE A 8 5.85 7.12 -10.64
C ILE A 8 5.05 6.92 -11.92
N ILE A 9 3.74 7.18 -11.86
CA ILE A 9 2.85 7.14 -13.01
C ILE A 9 2.43 8.58 -13.26
N CYS A 10 2.56 9.03 -14.50
CA CYS A 10 2.28 10.40 -14.91
C CYS A 10 1.57 10.38 -16.27
N ASN A 11 0.61 11.27 -16.45
CA ASN A 11 -0.16 11.46 -17.67
C ASN A 11 0.24 12.75 -18.42
N ASP A 12 1.29 13.44 -17.96
CA ASP A 12 1.84 14.63 -18.58
C ASP A 12 3.26 14.31 -19.07
N ASP A 13 3.45 14.36 -20.39
CA ASP A 13 4.70 13.94 -21.03
C ASP A 13 5.87 14.84 -20.62
N PHE A 14 5.63 16.14 -20.47
CA PHE A 14 6.65 17.08 -20.02
C PHE A 14 7.11 16.73 -18.60
N LEU A 15 6.18 16.58 -17.65
CA LEU A 15 6.47 16.20 -16.28
C LEU A 15 7.15 14.82 -16.20
N ALA A 16 6.76 13.86 -17.04
CA ALA A 16 7.41 12.56 -17.11
C ALA A 16 8.89 12.66 -17.52
N GLU A 17 9.23 13.50 -18.50
CA GLU A 17 10.62 13.77 -18.90
C GLU A 17 11.42 14.44 -17.76
N GLU A 18 10.81 15.40 -17.06
CA GLU A 18 11.42 16.09 -15.92
C GLU A 18 11.73 15.10 -14.79
N ILE A 19 10.77 14.23 -14.44
CA ILE A 19 10.89 13.21 -13.40
C ILE A 19 11.95 12.17 -13.76
N TYR A 20 11.94 11.68 -15.00
CA TYR A 20 12.98 10.76 -15.49
C TYR A 20 14.35 11.39 -15.29
N SER A 21 14.49 12.64 -15.71
CA SER A 21 15.77 13.33 -15.67
C SER A 21 16.26 13.54 -14.23
N ILE A 22 15.39 13.96 -13.30
CA ILE A 22 15.75 14.07 -11.87
C ILE A 22 16.19 12.71 -11.31
N SER A 23 15.52 11.63 -11.69
CA SER A 23 15.79 10.27 -11.20
C SER A 23 17.06 9.64 -11.77
N ASP A 24 17.48 10.08 -12.97
CA ASP A 24 18.67 9.63 -13.68
C ASP A 24 19.79 10.70 -13.67
N CYS A 25 20.10 11.25 -12.50
CA CYS A 25 21.21 12.19 -12.31
C CYS A 25 21.16 13.46 -13.19
N GLY A 26 19.97 13.93 -13.60
CA GLY A 26 19.79 15.10 -14.47
C GLY A 26 19.94 14.83 -15.97
N ARG A 27 19.97 13.57 -16.40
CA ARG A 27 20.16 13.15 -17.80
C ARG A 27 18.86 13.14 -18.58
N LYS A 28 18.92 13.15 -19.92
CA LYS A 28 17.76 12.99 -20.79
C LYS A 28 17.84 11.67 -21.56
N ILE A 29 16.67 11.11 -21.85
CA ILE A 29 16.55 9.92 -22.68
C ILE A 29 17.11 10.24 -24.08
N ARG A 30 17.94 9.34 -24.64
CA ARG A 30 18.54 9.43 -25.99
C ARG A 30 19.56 10.56 -26.22
N ASP A 31 19.92 11.32 -25.20
CA ASP A 31 21.04 12.28 -25.26
C ASP A 31 22.36 11.62 -24.81
N TYR A 32 23.47 12.33 -25.00
CA TYR A 32 24.78 11.88 -24.52
C TYR A 32 24.76 11.64 -22.99
N PHE A 33 25.20 10.46 -22.56
CA PHE A 33 24.99 9.98 -21.18
C PHE A 33 25.64 10.83 -20.07
N TYR A 34 26.61 11.68 -20.42
CA TYR A 34 27.28 12.57 -19.48
C TYR A 34 26.80 14.03 -19.57
N ALA A 35 25.75 14.30 -20.37
CA ALA A 35 25.10 15.59 -20.41
C ALA A 35 24.06 15.68 -19.27
N HIS A 36 24.22 16.69 -18.43
CA HIS A 36 23.36 16.94 -17.27
C HIS A 36 22.64 18.27 -17.47
N TYR A 37 21.31 18.22 -17.60
CA TYR A 37 20.48 19.36 -17.98
C TYR A 37 19.79 20.02 -16.78
N ARG A 38 19.84 19.38 -15.61
CA ARG A 38 19.20 19.83 -14.37
C ARG A 38 19.86 19.19 -13.15
N TYR A 39 19.53 19.70 -11.97
CA TYR A 39 19.83 19.02 -10.71
C TYR A 39 18.99 17.75 -10.58
N GLY A 40 19.66 16.62 -10.41
CA GLY A 40 19.06 15.32 -10.17
C GLY A 40 19.99 14.46 -9.31
N THR A 41 19.49 13.32 -8.85
CA THR A 41 20.28 12.33 -8.09
C THR A 41 20.03 10.93 -8.65
N ASN A 42 20.67 9.92 -8.08
CA ASN A 42 20.51 8.55 -8.53
C ASN A 42 19.37 7.86 -7.77
N TYR A 43 18.17 7.90 -8.34
CA TYR A 43 16.99 7.14 -7.87
C TYR A 43 16.67 5.92 -8.76
N ARG A 44 17.60 5.51 -9.63
CA ARG A 44 17.38 4.40 -10.55
C ARG A 44 17.13 3.10 -9.79
N MET A 45 16.11 2.36 -10.23
CA MET A 45 15.89 0.98 -9.82
C MET A 45 16.95 0.07 -10.45
N SER A 46 17.44 -0.92 -9.71
CA SER A 46 18.33 -1.94 -10.28
C SER A 46 17.57 -2.94 -11.14
N GLU A 47 18.24 -3.48 -12.17
CA GLU A 47 17.65 -4.48 -13.07
C GLU A 47 17.17 -5.75 -12.32
N PHE A 48 17.87 -6.13 -11.24
CA PHE A 48 17.45 -7.26 -10.40
C PHE A 48 16.10 -7.02 -9.73
N LEU A 49 15.91 -5.84 -9.12
CA LEU A 49 14.63 -5.46 -8.50
C LEU A 49 13.53 -5.35 -9.57
N ALA A 50 13.85 -4.76 -10.73
CA ALA A 50 12.93 -4.64 -11.85
C ALA A 50 12.46 -6.01 -12.39
N ALA A 51 13.37 -6.99 -12.50
CA ALA A 51 13.04 -8.34 -12.95
C ALA A 51 12.10 -9.07 -11.98
N ILE A 52 12.33 -8.93 -10.67
CA ILE A 52 11.45 -9.48 -9.64
C ILE A 52 10.08 -8.79 -9.71
N LEU A 53 10.05 -7.46 -9.75
CA LEU A 53 8.81 -6.68 -9.79
C LEU A 53 7.98 -7.03 -11.03
N ARG A 54 8.59 -7.15 -12.21
CA ARG A 54 7.91 -7.52 -13.45
C ARG A 54 7.22 -8.88 -13.35
N THR A 55 7.81 -9.82 -12.62
CA THR A 55 7.20 -11.14 -12.38
C THR A 55 6.04 -11.06 -11.38
N GLN A 56 6.15 -10.21 -10.35
CA GLN A 56 5.10 -10.00 -9.36
C GLN A 56 3.88 -9.27 -9.95
N LEU A 57 4.09 -8.28 -10.82
CA LEU A 57 3.02 -7.55 -11.50
C LEU A 57 2.12 -8.47 -12.34
N LYS A 58 2.67 -9.51 -12.95
CA LYS A 58 1.86 -10.52 -13.68
C LYS A 58 0.90 -11.29 -12.78
N LYS A 59 1.24 -11.46 -11.50
CA LYS A 59 0.41 -12.16 -10.51
C LYS A 59 -0.60 -11.24 -9.83
N PHE A 60 -0.38 -9.92 -9.91
CA PHE A 60 -1.16 -8.93 -9.18
C PHE A 60 -2.67 -9.01 -9.45
N PRO A 61 -3.18 -9.14 -10.69
CA PRO A 61 -4.63 -9.21 -10.92
C PRO A 61 -5.32 -10.35 -10.17
N ALA A 62 -4.72 -11.55 -10.18
CA ALA A 62 -5.27 -12.70 -9.46
C ALA A 62 -5.21 -12.52 -7.93
N GLN A 63 -4.12 -11.95 -7.42
CA GLN A 63 -3.97 -11.64 -6.00
C GLN A 63 -4.94 -10.54 -5.54
N HIS A 64 -5.17 -9.52 -6.36
CA HIS A 64 -6.10 -8.43 -6.08
C HIS A 64 -7.52 -8.95 -5.99
N LYS A 65 -7.95 -9.75 -6.98
CA LYS A 65 -9.25 -10.42 -7.00
C LYS A 65 -9.47 -11.28 -5.75
N LEU A 66 -8.52 -12.16 -5.42
CA LEU A 66 -8.62 -13.04 -4.25
C LEU A 66 -8.74 -12.25 -2.94
N ARG A 67 -7.99 -11.14 -2.79
CA ARG A 67 -8.09 -10.30 -1.59
C ARG A 67 -9.46 -9.64 -1.48
N ASN A 68 -10.02 -9.14 -2.59
CA ASN A 68 -11.36 -8.55 -2.59
C ASN A 68 -12.45 -9.59 -2.32
N GLU A 69 -12.36 -10.80 -2.88
CA GLU A 69 -13.28 -11.90 -2.59
C GLU A 69 -13.28 -12.26 -1.09
N ASN A 70 -12.09 -12.37 -0.48
CA ASN A 70 -11.97 -12.63 0.95
C ASN A 70 -12.47 -11.46 1.80
N ALA A 71 -12.17 -10.21 1.41
CA ALA A 71 -12.64 -9.03 2.12
C ALA A 71 -14.17 -8.93 2.11
N LYS A 72 -14.80 -9.25 0.97
CA LYS A 72 -16.27 -9.32 0.88
C LYS A 72 -16.84 -10.37 1.85
N TYR A 73 -16.25 -11.57 1.88
CA TYR A 73 -16.66 -12.60 2.83
C TYR A 73 -16.53 -12.13 4.29
N LEU A 74 -15.42 -11.47 4.64
CA LEU A 74 -15.21 -10.94 5.98
C LEU A 74 -16.22 -9.82 6.30
N ASN A 75 -16.46 -8.90 5.38
CA ASN A 75 -17.43 -7.81 5.53
C ASN A 75 -18.82 -8.35 5.88
N GLU A 76 -19.29 -9.35 5.14
CA GLU A 76 -20.60 -10.00 5.36
C GLU A 76 -20.73 -10.63 6.75
N LYS A 77 -19.62 -11.10 7.34
CA LYS A 77 -19.62 -11.73 8.68
C LYS A 77 -19.42 -10.71 9.79
N LEU A 78 -18.45 -9.81 9.65
CA LEU A 78 -18.04 -8.91 10.71
C LEU A 78 -19.04 -7.78 10.96
N VAL A 79 -19.79 -7.34 9.94
CA VAL A 79 -20.84 -6.32 10.12
C VAL A 79 -21.98 -6.78 11.04
N SER A 80 -22.10 -8.09 11.29
CA SER A 80 -23.10 -8.64 12.23
C SER A 80 -22.66 -8.59 13.70
N ILE A 81 -21.42 -8.19 13.97
CA ILE A 81 -20.87 -8.10 15.33
C ILE A 81 -21.06 -6.67 15.84
N ASP A 82 -21.85 -6.51 16.90
CA ASP A 82 -22.06 -5.21 17.53
C ASP A 82 -20.73 -4.58 17.98
N GLY A 83 -20.57 -3.30 17.67
CA GLY A 83 -19.35 -2.55 17.95
C GLY A 83 -18.20 -2.81 16.98
N ILE A 84 -18.39 -3.55 15.89
CA ILE A 84 -17.42 -3.67 14.79
C ILE A 84 -17.90 -2.88 13.56
N SER A 85 -17.00 -2.07 13.03
CA SER A 85 -17.17 -1.35 11.77
C SER A 85 -16.08 -1.74 10.77
N ILE A 86 -16.49 -1.90 9.52
CA ILE A 86 -15.61 -2.28 8.40
C ILE A 86 -15.33 -1.09 7.50
N MET A 87 -14.31 -1.21 6.65
CA MET A 87 -14.04 -0.22 5.60
C MET A 87 -14.97 -0.47 4.41
N GLU A 88 -15.73 0.56 4.05
CA GLU A 88 -16.58 0.57 2.87
C GLU A 88 -15.81 1.03 1.62
N PRO A 89 -16.16 0.51 0.42
CA PRO A 89 -15.62 1.03 -0.83
C PRO A 89 -15.90 2.52 -1.01
N THR A 90 -14.94 3.24 -1.59
CA THR A 90 -15.17 4.63 -2.03
C THR A 90 -16.29 4.65 -3.07
N PRO A 91 -17.24 5.62 -3.03
CA PRO A 91 -18.30 5.70 -4.02
C PRO A 91 -17.76 5.67 -5.46
N GLY A 92 -18.28 4.73 -6.26
CA GLY A 92 -17.82 4.50 -7.64
C GLY A 92 -16.69 3.48 -7.78
N SER A 93 -16.23 2.86 -6.69
CA SER A 93 -15.30 1.71 -6.72
C SER A 93 -16.02 0.42 -6.35
N GLU A 94 -15.68 -0.66 -7.05
CA GLU A 94 -16.17 -2.02 -6.77
C GLU A 94 -15.14 -2.86 -5.98
N GLU A 95 -13.87 -2.48 -6.04
CA GLU A 95 -12.75 -3.18 -5.41
C GLU A 95 -11.85 -2.19 -4.65
N LEU A 96 -11.12 -2.67 -3.64
CA LEU A 96 -10.16 -1.88 -2.85
C LEU A 96 -8.76 -2.49 -2.86
N GLY A 97 -7.76 -1.63 -2.71
CA GLY A 97 -6.36 -2.01 -2.55
C GLY A 97 -6.04 -2.52 -1.16
N TYR A 98 -6.60 -3.67 -0.76
CA TYR A 98 -6.37 -4.28 0.57
C TYR A 98 -4.90 -4.72 0.77
N TYR A 99 -4.04 -3.78 1.20
CA TYR A 99 -2.72 -4.09 1.74
C TYR A 99 -2.83 -4.71 3.15
N TYR A 100 -3.69 -4.11 3.97
CA TYR A 100 -4.25 -4.69 5.19
C TYR A 100 -5.78 -4.73 5.07
N TYR A 101 -6.42 -5.55 5.90
CA TYR A 101 -7.88 -5.53 6.11
C TYR A 101 -8.18 -4.82 7.45
N PRO A 102 -8.55 -3.53 7.44
CA PRO A 102 -8.76 -2.77 8.66
C PRO A 102 -10.16 -3.02 9.24
N ILE A 103 -10.23 -3.05 10.57
CA ILE A 103 -11.48 -3.02 11.34
C ILE A 103 -11.39 -1.90 12.37
N VAL A 104 -12.52 -1.28 12.66
CA VAL A 104 -12.67 -0.35 13.80
C VAL A 104 -13.57 -1.05 14.81
N PHE A 105 -13.17 -1.04 16.07
CA PHE A 105 -14.00 -1.56 17.15
C PHE A 105 -14.37 -0.43 18.12
N ASP A 106 -15.57 -0.48 18.68
CA ASP A 106 -16.05 0.37 19.76
C ASP A 106 -15.78 -0.32 21.11
N PRO A 107 -14.84 0.19 21.94
CA PRO A 107 -14.50 -0.43 23.22
C PRO A 107 -15.68 -0.68 24.15
N SER A 108 -16.77 0.11 24.06
CA SER A 108 -17.93 -0.02 24.94
C SER A 108 -18.64 -1.38 24.80
N TYR A 109 -18.56 -2.00 23.63
CA TYR A 109 -19.09 -3.36 23.35
C TYR A 109 -18.12 -4.47 23.78
N PHE A 110 -16.87 -4.13 24.09
CA PHE A 110 -15.80 -5.09 24.41
C PHE A 110 -15.24 -4.87 25.82
N GLY A 111 -16.05 -4.40 26.76
CA GLY A 111 -15.64 -4.23 28.16
C GLY A 111 -14.64 -3.08 28.38
N ASN A 112 -14.65 -2.07 27.50
CA ASN A 112 -13.74 -0.92 27.51
C ASN A 112 -12.26 -1.30 27.43
N ILE A 113 -11.93 -2.42 26.77
CA ILE A 113 -10.53 -2.80 26.55
C ILE A 113 -9.83 -1.82 25.62
N THR A 114 -8.52 -1.69 25.80
CA THR A 114 -7.72 -0.84 24.92
C THR A 114 -7.53 -1.50 23.55
N LYS A 115 -7.13 -0.70 22.56
CA LYS A 115 -6.72 -1.22 21.24
C LYS A 115 -5.59 -2.24 21.34
N ALA A 116 -4.64 -2.02 22.25
CA ALA A 116 -3.53 -2.93 22.52
C ALA A 116 -4.01 -4.29 23.04
N ASP A 117 -4.96 -4.28 23.99
CA ASP A 117 -5.56 -5.51 24.51
C ASP A 117 -6.36 -6.25 23.43
N PHE A 118 -7.06 -5.51 22.57
CA PHE A 118 -7.89 -6.07 21.49
C PHE A 118 -7.04 -6.90 20.51
N TYR A 119 -6.02 -6.31 19.89
CA TYR A 119 -5.19 -7.06 18.95
C TYR A 119 -4.34 -8.13 19.66
N LYS A 120 -3.95 -7.93 20.93
CA LYS A 120 -3.28 -8.98 21.71
C LYS A 120 -4.16 -10.23 21.83
N LYS A 121 -5.44 -10.07 22.16
CA LYS A 121 -6.40 -11.19 22.23
C LYS A 121 -6.59 -11.89 20.88
N LEU A 122 -6.64 -11.13 19.78
CA LEU A 122 -6.70 -11.72 18.44
C LEU A 122 -5.44 -12.56 18.12
N ASN A 123 -4.26 -12.04 18.44
CA ASN A 123 -3.01 -12.77 18.26
C ASN A 123 -2.96 -14.05 19.12
N GLU A 124 -3.40 -13.99 20.39
CA GLU A 124 -3.51 -15.16 21.28
C GLU A 124 -4.48 -16.21 20.73
N ALA A 125 -5.52 -15.79 20.00
CA ALA A 125 -6.45 -16.67 19.28
C ALA A 125 -5.91 -17.15 17.91
N GLY A 126 -4.68 -16.80 17.55
CA GLY A 126 -4.06 -17.21 16.28
C GLY A 126 -4.46 -16.38 15.07
N ILE A 127 -4.98 -15.16 15.28
CA ILE A 127 -5.33 -14.20 14.22
C ILE A 127 -4.31 -13.05 14.25
N PRO A 128 -3.27 -13.09 13.40
CA PRO A 128 -2.24 -12.06 13.37
C PRO A 128 -2.86 -10.69 13.11
N THR A 129 -2.72 -9.80 14.09
CA THR A 129 -3.30 -8.46 14.03
C THR A 129 -2.34 -7.47 14.67
N GLU A 130 -2.15 -6.33 14.03
CA GLU A 130 -1.27 -5.27 14.52
C GLU A 130 -2.03 -3.95 14.56
N ASP A 131 -1.48 -2.98 15.29
CA ASP A 131 -1.96 -1.62 15.20
C ASP A 131 -1.66 -1.05 13.81
N CYS A 132 -2.51 -0.11 13.37
CA CYS A 132 -2.18 0.75 12.25
C CYS A 132 -1.07 1.74 12.63
N TYR A 133 -0.63 2.52 11.65
CA TYR A 133 0.41 3.52 11.86
C TYR A 133 -0.03 4.61 12.85
N PRO A 134 0.86 5.03 13.77
CA PRO A 134 0.59 6.19 14.62
C PRO A 134 0.45 7.45 13.74
N PRO A 135 -0.35 8.44 14.16
CA PRO A 135 -0.43 9.72 13.46
C PRO A 135 0.96 10.35 13.35
N LEU A 136 1.33 10.87 12.17
CA LEU A 136 2.68 11.39 11.92
C LEU A 136 3.09 12.48 12.94
N HIS A 137 2.15 13.31 13.39
CA HIS A 137 2.41 14.39 14.35
C HIS A 137 2.72 13.92 15.78
N THR A 138 2.53 12.63 16.09
CA THR A 138 2.85 12.06 17.41
C THR A 138 4.21 11.36 17.43
N LEU A 139 4.89 11.25 16.28
CA LEU A 139 6.26 10.73 16.22
C LEU A 139 7.23 11.84 16.65
N THR A 140 7.84 11.66 17.82
CA THR A 140 8.90 12.54 18.37
C THR A 140 10.27 11.94 18.15
#